data_AF-A0A923RCE6-F1
#
_entry.id   AF-A0A923RCE6-F1
#
_cell.length_a   1.000
_cell.length_b   1.000
_cell.length_c   1.000
_cell.angle_alpha   90.00
_cell.angle_beta   90.00
_cell.angle_gamma   90.00
#
_symmetry.space_group_name_H-M   'P 1'
#
loop_
_entity.id
_entity.type
_entity.pdbx_description
1 polymer ?
#
loop_
_entity_poly.entity_id
_entity_poly.type
_entity_poly.pdbx_seq_one_letter_code
_entity_poly.pdbx_strand_id
1 'polypeptide(L)'
;MFLHDFKVKNAKGDEVSLEQYRGKALLIVNVASKCGYTPQYEGLQKLYEDYKEKGLEILGFPCNQFGGQESGTNEEIQGFCTGRFGVRFPVLAKIDVNGEQADPLFKFLKSEAKGVLGTEAIKWNFTK
;
A
#
# COMPACT_ATOMS: atom_id res chain seq x y z
N MET A 1 0.75 -3.47 -20.20
CA MET A 1 -0.24 -3.33 -19.12
C MET A 1 0.07 -2.04 -18.41
N PHE A 2 -0.90 -1.18 -18.19
CA PHE A 2 -0.72 0.08 -17.48
C PHE A 2 -1.22 -0.04 -16.06
N LEU A 3 -0.70 0.80 -15.16
CA LEU A 3 -1.10 0.84 -13.76
C LEU A 3 -2.62 1.01 -13.56
N HIS A 4 -3.29 1.71 -14.47
CA HIS A 4 -4.72 1.97 -14.38
C HIS A 4 -5.62 0.80 -14.82
N ASP A 5 -5.05 -0.25 -15.43
CA ASP A 5 -5.79 -1.46 -15.83
C ASP A 5 -6.09 -2.37 -14.62
N PHE A 6 -5.42 -2.14 -13.49
CA PHE A 6 -5.56 -2.97 -12.29
C PHE A 6 -6.80 -2.64 -11.48
N LYS A 7 -7.26 -3.67 -10.78
CA LYS A 7 -8.28 -3.57 -9.75
C LYS A 7 -7.76 -4.20 -8.47
N VAL A 8 -8.06 -3.56 -7.35
CA VAL A 8 -7.65 -3.98 -6.00
C VAL A 8 -8.88 -4.08 -5.11
N LYS A 9 -8.74 -4.68 -3.92
CA LYS A 9 -9.83 -4.71 -2.94
C LYS A 9 -9.69 -3.59 -1.92
N ASN A 10 -10.77 -2.89 -1.61
CA ASN A 10 -10.81 -1.99 -0.46
C ASN A 10 -10.84 -2.79 0.86
N ALA A 11 -10.76 -2.12 2.00
CA ALA A 11 -10.79 -2.78 3.32
C ALA A 11 -12.04 -3.65 3.56
N LYS A 12 -13.18 -3.35 2.91
CA LYS A 12 -14.42 -4.12 2.99
C LYS A 12 -14.45 -5.34 2.06
N GLY A 13 -13.45 -5.47 1.18
CA GLY A 13 -13.36 -6.54 0.19
C GLY A 13 -13.96 -6.21 -1.18
N ASP A 14 -14.54 -5.01 -1.35
CA ASP A 14 -15.10 -4.59 -2.64
C ASP A 14 -14.00 -4.26 -3.64
N GLU A 15 -14.25 -4.54 -4.91
CA GLU A 15 -13.34 -4.25 -6.01
C GLU A 15 -13.30 -2.74 -6.31
N VAL A 16 -12.08 -2.22 -6.48
CA VAL A 16 -11.77 -0.82 -6.71
C VAL A 16 -10.80 -0.71 -7.87
N SER A 17 -11.20 -0.04 -8.95
CA SER A 17 -10.34 0.16 -10.12
C SER A 17 -9.33 1.28 -9.89
N LEU A 18 -8.07 1.06 -10.28
CA LEU A 18 -7.04 2.09 -10.25
C LEU A 18 -7.20 3.14 -11.36
N GLU A 19 -8.13 2.94 -12.29
CA GLU A 19 -8.54 3.93 -13.30
C GLU A 19 -9.01 5.24 -12.66
N GLN A 20 -9.67 5.18 -11.50
CA GLN A 20 -10.18 6.37 -10.81
C GLN A 20 -9.07 7.35 -10.39
N TYR A 21 -7.82 6.90 -10.35
CA TYR A 21 -6.66 7.70 -10.00
C TYR A 21 -5.90 8.21 -11.24
N ARG A 22 -6.47 8.07 -12.44
CA ARG A 22 -5.84 8.58 -13.67
C ARG A 22 -5.55 10.08 -13.55
N GLY A 23 -4.34 10.47 -13.95
CA GLY A 23 -3.87 11.84 -13.89
C GLY A 23 -3.33 12.28 -12.52
N LYS A 24 -3.41 11.42 -11.50
CA LYS A 24 -2.76 11.64 -10.20
C LYS A 24 -1.37 11.01 -10.18
N ALA A 25 -0.46 11.61 -9.41
CA ALA A 25 0.76 10.93 -8.97
C ALA A 25 0.38 9.92 -7.88
N LEU A 26 0.76 8.65 -8.06
CA LEU A 26 0.48 7.58 -7.11
C LEU A 26 1.71 7.23 -6.29
N LEU A 27 1.58 7.25 -4.97
CA LEU A 27 2.54 6.64 -4.06
C LEU A 27 1.92 5.36 -3.47
N ILE A 28 2.40 4.21 -3.92
CA ILE A 28 1.92 2.89 -3.48
C ILE A 28 2.86 2.37 -2.42
N VAL A 29 2.33 1.96 -1.26
CA VAL A 29 3.16 1.55 -0.11
C VAL A 29 2.62 0.25 0.47
N ASN A 30 3.46 -0.78 0.63
CA ASN A 30 3.09 -1.92 1.46
C ASN A 30 3.29 -1.56 2.94
N VAL A 31 2.28 -1.72 3.78
CA VAL A 31 2.27 -1.17 5.15
C VAL A 31 2.07 -2.24 6.22
N ALA A 32 2.40 -1.91 7.47
CA ALA A 32 2.19 -2.76 8.64
C ALA A 32 1.94 -1.96 9.93
N SER A 33 1.13 -2.49 10.84
CA SER A 33 0.78 -1.85 12.12
C SER A 33 1.78 -2.13 13.26
N LYS A 34 2.48 -3.27 13.22
CA LYS A 34 3.44 -3.69 14.28
C LYS A 34 4.88 -3.73 13.78
N CYS A 35 5.25 -2.77 12.94
CA CYS A 35 6.58 -2.66 12.35
C CYS A 35 7.39 -1.55 13.04
N GLY A 36 8.72 -1.70 13.13
CA GLY A 36 9.60 -0.61 13.58
C GLY A 36 9.51 0.65 12.69
N TYR A 37 9.01 0.50 11.46
CA TYR A 37 8.77 1.59 10.51
C TYR A 37 7.33 2.10 10.51
N THR A 38 6.44 1.56 11.35
CA THR A 38 5.06 2.06 11.47
C THR A 38 4.97 3.58 11.75
N PRO A 39 5.89 4.23 12.48
CA PRO A 39 5.88 5.70 12.61
C PRO A 39 5.95 6.46 11.27
N GLN A 40 6.35 5.83 10.16
CA GLN A 40 6.32 6.45 8.83
C GLN A 40 4.90 6.83 8.36
N TYR A 41 3.84 6.28 8.97
CA TYR A 41 2.47 6.75 8.73
C TYR A 41 2.30 8.25 8.97
N GLU A 42 3.00 8.82 9.96
CA GLU A 42 2.94 10.27 10.23
C GLU A 42 3.50 11.08 9.05
N GLY A 43 4.64 10.64 8.52
CA GLY A 43 5.25 11.27 7.35
C GLY A 43 4.40 11.11 6.09
N LEU A 44 3.81 9.93 5.87
CA LEU A 44 2.90 9.69 4.75
C LEU A 44 1.63 10.53 4.86
N GLN A 45 1.05 10.62 6.05
CA GLN A 45 -0.14 11.44 6.29
C GLN A 45 0.16 12.92 6.07
N LYS A 46 1.29 13.42 6.57
CA LYS A 46 1.73 14.80 6.32
C LYS A 46 1.92 15.06 4.82
N LEU A 47 2.62 14.17 4.12
CA LEU A 47 2.81 14.27 2.68
C LEU A 47 1.47 14.30 1.93
N TYR A 48 0.52 13.46 2.33
CA TYR A 48 -0.81 13.42 1.76
C TYR A 48 -1.56 14.75 1.99
N GLU A 49 -1.52 15.30 3.19
CA GLU A 49 -2.13 16.60 3.49
C GLU A 49 -1.53 17.75 2.66
N ASP A 50 -0.20 17.75 2.49
CA ASP A 50 0.52 18.81 1.78
C ASP A 50 0.30 18.78 0.25
N TYR A 51 -0.04 17.62 -0.34
CA TYR A 51 -0.02 17.40 -1.79
C TYR A 51 -1.27 16.76 -2.40
N LYS A 52 -2.25 16.26 -1.63
CA LYS A 52 -3.45 15.62 -2.22
C LYS A 52 -4.20 16.55 -3.18
N GLU A 53 -4.36 17.82 -2.80
CA GLU A 53 -5.04 18.84 -3.62
C GLU A 53 -4.21 19.24 -4.85
N LYS A 54 -2.93 18.86 -4.89
CA LYS A 54 -2.01 19.06 -6.01
C LYS A 54 -1.89 17.82 -6.90
N GLY A 55 -2.74 16.80 -6.68
CA GLY A 55 -2.80 15.60 -7.50
C GLY A 55 -2.00 14.40 -6.97
N LEU A 56 -1.55 14.40 -5.71
CA LEU A 56 -1.00 13.19 -5.08
C LEU A 56 -2.12 12.29 -4.55
N GLU A 57 -1.95 10.98 -4.69
CA GLU A 57 -2.73 9.97 -3.95
C GLU A 57 -1.78 8.94 -3.35
N ILE A 58 -2.04 8.52 -2.12
CA ILE A 58 -1.26 7.48 -1.43
C ILE A 58 -2.15 6.25 -1.24
N LEU A 59 -1.68 5.07 -1.66
CA LEU A 59 -2.41 3.81 -1.49
C LEU A 59 -1.62 2.89 -0.57
N GLY A 60 -2.13 2.67 0.64
CA GLY A 60 -1.55 1.75 1.62
C GLY A 60 -2.08 0.34 1.45
N PHE A 61 -1.19 -0.64 1.26
CA PHE A 61 -1.53 -2.06 1.12
C PHE A 61 -0.98 -2.84 2.31
N PRO A 62 -1.82 -3.18 3.32
CA PRO A 62 -1.37 -3.96 4.47
C PRO A 62 -0.78 -5.30 4.03
N CYS A 63 0.36 -5.70 4.61
CA CYS A 63 1.03 -6.95 4.25
C CYS A 63 1.62 -7.66 5.47
N ASN A 64 1.27 -8.94 5.65
CA ASN A 64 1.71 -9.73 6.80
C ASN A 64 2.95 -10.61 6.53
N GLN A 65 3.49 -10.57 5.31
CA GLN A 65 4.58 -11.46 4.88
C GLN A 65 5.93 -11.14 5.57
N PHE A 66 6.05 -9.98 6.22
CA PHE A 66 7.30 -9.54 6.87
C PHE A 66 7.15 -9.55 8.39
N GLY A 67 7.68 -10.59 9.02
CA GLY A 67 7.71 -10.73 10.48
C GLY A 67 6.35 -10.86 11.16
N GLY A 68 5.28 -11.16 10.42
CA GLY A 68 3.93 -11.27 10.98
C GLY A 68 3.39 -9.96 11.57
N GLN A 69 3.85 -8.81 11.05
CA GLN A 69 3.62 -7.49 11.64
C GLN A 69 2.26 -6.87 11.29
N GLU A 70 1.41 -7.57 10.54
CA GLU A 70 0.09 -7.12 10.10
C GLU A 70 -0.94 -8.26 10.21
N SER A 71 -0.98 -8.91 11.38
CA SER A 71 -1.79 -10.10 11.64
C SER A 71 -3.30 -9.81 11.71
N GLY A 72 -3.69 -8.57 11.99
CA GLY A 72 -5.09 -8.19 12.24
C GLY A 72 -5.99 -8.27 10.99
N THR A 73 -7.31 -8.18 11.21
CA THR A 73 -8.30 -8.08 10.13
C THR A 73 -8.24 -6.71 9.45
N ASN A 74 -8.87 -6.57 8.28
CA ASN A 74 -8.93 -5.28 7.61
C ASN A 74 -9.55 -4.21 8.52
N GLU A 75 -10.60 -4.54 9.27
CA GLU A 75 -11.27 -3.63 10.20
C GLU A 75 -10.35 -3.18 11.33
N GLU A 76 -9.60 -4.11 11.94
CA GLU A 76 -8.62 -3.80 12.98
C GLU A 76 -7.51 -2.88 12.45
N ILE A 77 -7.03 -3.13 11.23
CA ILE A 77 -6.01 -2.32 10.56
C ILE A 77 -6.53 -0.91 10.27
N GLN A 78 -7.77 -0.76 9.78
CA GLN A 78 -8.39 0.55 9.57
C GLN A 78 -8.49 1.32 10.89
N GLY A 79 -8.98 0.67 11.95
CA GLY A 79 -9.09 1.27 13.27
C GLY A 79 -7.73 1.72 13.83
N PHE A 80 -6.69 0.92 13.62
CA PHE A 80 -5.32 1.28 14.00
C PHE A 80 -4.81 2.51 13.23
N CYS A 81 -4.91 2.52 11.90
CA CYS A 81 -4.37 3.60 11.08
C CYS A 81 -5.08 4.93 11.35
N THR A 82 -6.41 4.90 11.44
CA THR A 82 -7.22 6.09 11.70
C THR A 82 -7.10 6.56 13.15
N GLY A 83 -7.23 5.64 14.12
CA GLY A 83 -7.22 5.99 15.55
C GLY A 83 -5.86 6.42 16.08
N ARG A 84 -4.77 5.80 15.59
CA ARG A 84 -3.41 6.09 16.10
C ARG A 84 -2.70 7.19 15.32
N PHE A 85 -2.87 7.24 14.00
CA PHE A 85 -2.10 8.12 13.12
C PHE A 85 -2.97 9.14 12.36
N GLY A 86 -4.30 9.07 12.50
CA GLY A 86 -5.20 9.95 11.77
C GLY A 86 -5.09 9.80 10.25
N VAL A 87 -4.70 8.61 9.76
CA VAL A 87 -4.50 8.36 8.32
C VAL A 87 -5.79 8.64 7.55
N ARG A 88 -5.69 9.46 6.49
CA ARG A 88 -6.80 9.87 5.62
C ARG A 88 -6.69 9.38 4.19
N PHE A 89 -5.52 8.90 3.79
CA PHE A 89 -5.36 8.26 2.49
C PHE A 89 -5.92 6.82 2.51
N PRO A 90 -6.32 6.26 1.36
CA PRO A 90 -6.85 4.90 1.31
C PRO A 90 -5.86 3.84 1.85
N VAL A 91 -6.29 3.10 2.87
CA VAL A 91 -5.64 1.85 3.29
C VAL A 91 -6.56 0.70 2.82
N LEU A 92 -6.04 -0.12 1.92
CA LEU A 92 -6.79 -1.13 1.17
C LEU A 92 -6.88 -2.46 1.95
N ALA A 93 -7.45 -3.50 1.33
CA ALA A 93 -7.41 -4.84 1.90
C ALA A 93 -5.98 -5.33 2.06
N LYS A 94 -5.76 -6.17 3.09
CA LYS A 94 -4.52 -6.90 3.26
C LYS A 94 -4.26 -7.84 2.08
N ILE A 95 -3.04 -7.82 1.57
CA ILE A 95 -2.61 -8.64 0.43
C ILE A 95 -1.21 -9.23 0.65
N ASP A 96 -0.88 -10.21 -0.16
CA ASP A 96 0.49 -10.67 -0.37
C ASP A 96 1.16 -9.85 -1.48
N VAL A 97 2.42 -9.49 -1.27
CA VAL A 97 3.21 -8.71 -2.24
C VAL A 97 4.34 -9.52 -2.87
N ASN A 98 4.68 -10.67 -2.28
CA ASN A 98 5.68 -11.62 -2.75
C ASN A 98 5.10 -13.03 -2.94
N GLY A 99 5.82 -13.86 -3.70
CA GLY A 99 5.45 -15.25 -3.97
C GLY A 99 4.36 -15.41 -5.05
N GLU A 100 3.90 -16.65 -5.22
CA GLU A 100 2.91 -17.02 -6.24
C GLU A 100 1.55 -16.37 -5.98
N GLN A 101 1.20 -16.18 -4.70
CA GLN A 101 -0.05 -15.56 -4.25
C GLN A 101 0.01 -14.03 -4.22
N ALA A 102 1.12 -13.42 -4.64
CA ALA A 102 1.22 -11.96 -4.69
C ALA A 102 0.14 -11.36 -5.56
N ASP A 103 -0.43 -10.24 -5.10
CA ASP A 103 -1.41 -9.47 -5.86
C ASP A 103 -0.85 -9.11 -7.25
N PRO A 104 -1.65 -9.23 -8.33
CA PRO A 104 -1.20 -8.90 -9.68
C PRO A 104 -0.58 -7.50 -9.80
N LEU A 105 -1.09 -6.51 -9.05
CA LEU A 105 -0.52 -5.18 -9.01
C LEU A 105 0.94 -5.21 -8.55
N PHE A 106 1.23 -5.90 -7.44
CA PHE A 106 2.57 -5.96 -6.88
C PHE A 106 3.53 -6.82 -7.71
N LYS A 107 3.02 -7.83 -8.44
CA LYS A 107 3.83 -8.54 -9.45
C LYS A 107 4.31 -7.59 -10.54
N PHE A 108 3.41 -6.75 -11.06
CA PHE A 108 3.73 -5.77 -12.08
C PHE A 108 4.65 -4.65 -11.57
N LEU A 109 4.35 -4.04 -10.42
CA LEU A 109 5.21 -2.97 -9.88
C LEU A 109 6.66 -3.43 -9.69
N LYS A 110 6.86 -4.65 -9.21
CA LYS A 110 8.18 -5.23 -9.01
C LYS A 110 8.90 -5.56 -10.32
N SER A 111 8.17 -5.90 -11.39
CA SER A 111 8.78 -6.11 -12.70
C SER A 111 9.21 -4.81 -13.37
N GLU A 112 8.48 -3.72 -13.12
CA GLU A 112 8.81 -2.38 -13.63
C GLU A 112 9.94 -1.70 -12.84
N ALA A 113 10.00 -1.89 -11.53
CA ALA A 113 10.98 -1.27 -10.63
C ALA A 113 11.86 -2.31 -9.94
N LYS A 114 12.77 -2.92 -10.71
CA LYS A 114 13.69 -3.93 -10.18
C LYS A 114 14.74 -3.32 -9.26
N GLY A 115 15.04 -4.01 -8.16
CA GLY A 115 16.12 -3.65 -7.24
C GLY A 115 17.51 -3.96 -7.79
N VAL A 116 18.51 -3.82 -6.92
CA VAL A 116 19.92 -4.13 -7.21
C VAL A 116 20.05 -5.54 -7.79
N LEU A 117 20.82 -5.67 -8.89
CA LEU A 117 21.00 -6.92 -9.63
C LEU A 117 19.69 -7.53 -10.18
N GLY A 118 18.65 -6.71 -10.39
CA GLY A 118 17.39 -7.15 -10.97
C GLY A 118 16.47 -7.88 -9.99
N THR A 119 16.71 -7.78 -8.68
CA THR A 119 15.85 -8.45 -7.69
C THR A 119 14.47 -7.82 -7.64
N GLU A 120 13.44 -8.64 -7.78
CA GLU A 120 12.04 -8.21 -7.76
C GLU A 120 11.38 -8.38 -6.38
N ALA A 121 12.03 -9.05 -5.43
CA ALA A 121 11.44 -9.29 -4.12
C ALA A 121 11.41 -8.01 -3.27
N ILE A 122 10.23 -7.65 -2.76
CA ILE A 122 10.11 -6.63 -1.71
C ILE A 122 10.74 -7.21 -0.44
N LYS A 123 11.65 -6.45 0.18
CA LYS A 123 12.44 -6.94 1.32
C LYS A 123 11.76 -6.70 2.66
N TRP A 124 10.91 -5.68 2.77
CA TRP A 124 10.29 -5.29 4.05
C TRP A 124 9.02 -4.45 3.88
N ASN A 125 8.29 -4.26 4.99
CA ASN A 125 7.21 -3.29 5.09
C ASN A 125 7.70 -1.85 4.92
N PHE A 126 6.82 -0.99 4.41
CA PHE A 126 7.06 0.40 4.02
C PHE A 126 8.02 0.57 2.84
N THR A 127 8.01 -0.37 1.89
CA THR A 127 8.60 -0.16 0.55
C THR A 127 7.63 0.65 -0.31
N LYS A 128 8.16 1.50 -1.18
CA LYS A 128 7.40 2.37 -2.09
C LYS A 128 7.91 2.17 -3.50
#